data_AF-A0A0A0DN28-F1
#
_entry.id   AF-A0A0A0DN28-F1
#
_cell.length_a   1.000
_cell.length_b   1.000
_cell.length_c   1.000
_cell.angle_alpha   90.00
_cell.angle_beta   90.00
_cell.angle_gamma   90.00
#
_symmetry.space_group_name_H-M   'P 1'
#
loop_
_entity.id
_entity.type
_entity.pdbx_description
1 polymer ?
#
loop_
_entity_poly.entity_id
_entity_poly.type
_entity_poly.pdbx_seq_one_letter_code
_entity_poly.pdbx_strand_id
1 'polypeptide(L)'
;MDQMSQLVEQHIRLSDSHLRRIDELMQQAATAQAVPPDAAAQLAKLQLDRTKFQRELEEIRGLSKIDAEAAAKRGEGLTGMLEAMGAEIERILMVFLRTK
;
A
#
# COMPACT_ATOMS: atom_id res chain seq x y z
N MET A 1 5.38 -26.83 5.56
CA MET A 1 4.57 -25.61 5.71
C MET A 1 3.17 -25.92 5.26
N ASP A 2 2.18 -25.52 6.06
CA ASP A 2 0.76 -25.68 5.72
C ASP A 2 0.34 -24.71 4.61
N GLN A 3 -0.70 -25.06 3.85
CA GLN A 3 -1.21 -24.25 2.73
C GLN A 3 -1.62 -22.85 3.19
N MET A 4 -2.20 -22.74 4.40
CA MET A 4 -2.59 -21.45 4.94
C MET A 4 -1.37 -20.58 5.24
N SER A 5 -0.30 -21.17 5.82
CA SER A 5 0.95 -20.44 6.06
C SER A 5 1.58 -19.91 4.77
N GLN A 6 1.53 -20.70 3.68
CA GLN A 6 2.03 -20.27 2.37
C GLN A 6 1.22 -19.11 1.79
N LEU A 7 -0.10 -19.15 1.94
CA LEU A 7 -0.99 -18.07 1.50
C LEU A 7 -0.71 -16.77 2.28
N VAL A 8 -0.56 -16.85 3.60
CA VAL A 8 -0.19 -15.69 4.43
C VAL A 8 1.13 -15.09 3.98
N GLU A 9 2.16 -15.91 3.75
CA GLU A 9 3.45 -15.44 3.25
C GLU A 9 3.32 -14.77 1.88
N GLN A 10 2.47 -15.29 1.00
CA GLN A 10 2.20 -14.67 -0.30
C GLN A 10 1.59 -13.28 -0.13
N HIS A 11 0.56 -13.14 0.72
CA HIS A 11 -0.06 -11.84 0.99
C HIS A 11 0.91 -10.85 1.63
N ILE A 12 1.77 -11.31 2.55
CA ILE A 12 2.80 -10.45 3.16
C ILE A 12 3.78 -9.94 2.10
N ARG A 13 4.33 -10.83 1.27
CA ARG A 13 5.27 -10.45 0.20
C ARG A 13 4.64 -9.50 -0.81
N LEU A 14 3.38 -9.74 -1.18
CA LEU A 14 2.66 -8.88 -2.12
C LEU A 14 2.37 -7.51 -1.52
N SER A 15 1.92 -7.46 -0.26
CA SER A 15 1.70 -6.22 0.48
C SER A 15 2.99 -5.40 0.62
N ASP A 16 4.13 -6.04 0.93
CA ASP A 16 5.44 -5.37 0.94
C ASP A 16 5.80 -4.78 -0.42
N SER A 17 5.54 -5.52 -1.50
CA SER A 17 5.80 -5.03 -2.87
C SER A 17 4.95 -3.80 -3.19
N HIS A 18 3.67 -3.81 -2.81
CA HIS A 18 2.80 -2.65 -3.02
C HIS A 18 3.23 -1.44 -2.18
N LEU A 19 3.63 -1.64 -0.91
CA LEU A 19 4.13 -0.55 -0.07
C LEU A 19 5.38 0.11 -0.68
N ARG A 20 6.33 -0.68 -1.19
CA ARG A 20 7.50 -0.14 -1.91
C ARG A 20 7.09 0.65 -3.15
N ARG A 21 6.14 0.11 -3.93
CA ARG A 21 5.62 0.82 -5.11
C ARG A 21 4.95 2.15 -4.74
N ILE A 22 4.18 2.17 -3.66
CA ILE A 22 3.57 3.39 -3.12
C ILE A 22 4.67 4.40 -2.75
N ASP A 23 5.73 3.96 -2.07
CA ASP A 23 6.85 4.84 -1.71
C ASP A 23 7.52 5.46 -2.95
N GLU A 24 7.74 4.66 -4.00
CA GLU A 24 8.27 5.15 -5.28
C GLU A 24 7.36 6.20 -5.91
N LEU A 25 6.05 5.96 -5.95
CA LEU A 25 5.07 6.89 -6.50
C LEU A 25 5.00 8.19 -5.68
N MET A 26 5.02 8.09 -4.35
CA MET A 26 5.06 9.25 -3.46
C MET A 26 6.34 10.08 -3.67
N GLN A 27 7.47 9.42 -3.87
CA GLN A 27 8.73 10.09 -4.18
C GLN A 27 8.67 10.80 -5.55
N GLN A 28 8.09 10.16 -6.57
CA GLN A 28 7.86 10.79 -7.87
C GLN A 28 6.98 12.04 -7.72
N ALA A 29 5.90 11.96 -6.94
CA ALA A 29 5.03 13.10 -6.66
C ALA A 29 5.78 14.24 -5.97
N ALA A 30 6.65 13.93 -5.00
CA ALA A 30 7.45 14.93 -4.30
C ALA A 30 8.47 15.64 -5.21
N THR A 31 8.99 14.94 -6.22
CA THR A 31 9.92 15.53 -7.21
C THR A 31 9.21 16.29 -8.34
N ALA A 32 7.89 16.19 -8.45
CA ALA A 32 7.14 16.90 -9.47
C ALA A 32 7.12 18.41 -9.18
N GLN A 33 7.52 19.21 -10.18
CA GLN A 33 7.79 20.65 -10.05
C GLN A 33 6.60 21.52 -9.59
N ALA A 34 5.36 21.00 -9.67
CA ALA A 34 4.17 21.69 -9.20
C ALA A 34 3.05 20.67 -8.97
N VAL A 35 2.89 20.22 -7.72
CA VAL A 35 1.70 19.47 -7.31
C VAL A 35 0.64 20.48 -6.86
N PRO A 36 -0.56 20.52 -7.48
CA PRO A 36 -1.62 21.43 -7.07
C PRO A 36 -2.03 21.21 -5.61
N PRO A 37 -2.53 22.24 -4.89
CA PRO A 37 -2.87 22.13 -3.47
C PRO A 37 -3.84 20.98 -3.15
N ASP A 38 -4.86 20.77 -3.99
CA ASP A 38 -5.84 19.70 -3.81
C ASP A 38 -5.19 18.31 -3.91
N ALA A 39 -4.22 18.16 -4.80
CA ALA A 39 -3.45 16.94 -4.98
C ALA A 39 -2.46 16.72 -3.83
N ALA A 40 -1.85 17.79 -3.33
CA ALA A 40 -0.97 17.73 -2.17
C ALA A 40 -1.73 17.27 -0.92
N ALA A 41 -2.97 17.75 -0.74
CA ALA A 41 -3.84 17.29 0.35
C ALA A 41 -4.22 15.81 0.21
N GLN A 42 -4.53 15.35 -1.00
CA GLN A 42 -4.81 13.94 -1.28
C GLN A 42 -3.58 13.06 -1.00
N LEU A 43 -2.41 13.44 -1.49
CA LEU A 43 -1.15 12.72 -1.24
C LEU A 43 -0.79 12.69 0.26
N ALA A 44 -1.03 13.77 1.00
CA ALA A 44 -0.82 13.80 2.45
C ALA A 44 -1.73 12.80 3.19
N LYS A 45 -3.00 12.68 2.77
CA LYS A 45 -3.91 11.66 3.29
C LYS A 45 -3.43 10.25 2.97
N LEU A 46 -3.01 10.01 1.73
CA LEU A 46 -2.50 8.71 1.29
C LEU A 46 -1.22 8.31 2.05
N GLN A 47 -0.36 9.27 2.41
CA GLN A 47 0.81 9.03 3.25
C GLN A 47 0.44 8.55 4.67
N LEU A 48 -0.62 9.12 5.25
CA LEU A 48 -1.12 8.67 6.55
C LEU A 48 -1.66 7.24 6.46
N ASP A 49 -2.42 6.95 5.41
CA ASP A 49 -2.99 5.63 5.18
C ASP A 49 -1.89 4.59 4.89
N ARG A 50 -0.84 4.93 4.13
CA ARG A 50 0.36 4.10 3.94
C ARG A 50 1.00 3.71 5.27
N THR A 51 1.06 4.66 6.22
CA THR A 51 1.62 4.41 7.56
C THR A 51 0.71 3.51 8.41
N LYS A 52 -0.61 3.55 8.20
CA LYS A 52 -1.54 2.62 8.85
C LYS A 52 -1.40 1.22 8.24
N PHE A 53 -1.31 1.11 6.92
CA PHE A 53 -1.17 -0.16 6.22
C PHE A 53 0.15 -0.87 6.52
N GLN A 54 1.25 -0.12 6.70
CA GLN A 54 2.49 -0.71 7.22
C GLN A 54 2.29 -1.35 8.59
N ARG A 55 1.60 -0.67 9.51
CA ARG A 55 1.34 -1.20 10.85
C ARG A 55 0.45 -2.45 10.80
N GLU A 56 -0.60 -2.41 9.99
CA GLU A 56 -1.46 -3.57 9.73
C GLU A 56 -0.66 -4.77 9.20
N LEU A 57 0.31 -4.54 8.30
CA LEU A 57 1.18 -5.60 7.79
C LEU A 57 2.05 -6.23 8.89
N GLU A 58 2.62 -5.40 9.78
CA GLU A 58 3.38 -5.92 10.93
C GLU A 58 2.48 -6.72 11.89
N GLU A 59 1.24 -6.29 12.10
CA GLU A 59 0.28 -7.04 12.90
C GLU A 59 -0.06 -8.40 12.27
N ILE A 60 -0.25 -8.45 10.95
CA ILE A 60 -0.48 -9.71 10.21
C ILE A 60 0.71 -10.65 10.33
N ARG A 61 1.95 -10.13 10.27
CA ARG A 61 3.18 -10.93 10.51
C ARG A 61 3.28 -11.46 11.94
N GLY A 62 2.76 -10.73 12.91
CA GLY A 62 2.64 -11.21 14.29
C GLY A 62 1.60 -12.31 14.41
N LEU A 63 0.41 -12.07 13.83
CA LEU A 63 -0.73 -12.97 13.86
C LEU A 63 -0.46 -14.30 13.14
N SER A 64 0.29 -14.29 12.03
CA SER A 64 0.59 -15.49 11.24
C SER A 64 1.31 -16.59 12.02
N LYS A 65 1.99 -16.23 13.13
CA LYS A 65 2.68 -17.16 14.03
C LYS A 65 1.73 -17.86 15.01
N ILE A 66 0.51 -17.33 15.17
CA ILE A 66 -0.47 -17.73 16.18
C ILE A 66 -1.71 -18.31 15.51
N ASP A 67 -2.20 -17.64 14.46
CA ASP A 67 -3.43 -17.97 13.73
C ASP A 67 -3.25 -17.65 12.24
N ALA A 68 -2.91 -18.68 11.47
CA ALA A 68 -2.66 -18.55 10.03
C ALA A 68 -3.93 -18.22 9.24
N GLU A 69 -5.10 -18.70 9.66
CA GLU A 69 -6.36 -18.47 8.94
C GLU A 69 -6.81 -17.02 9.07
N ALA A 70 -6.80 -16.49 10.30
CA ALA A 70 -7.10 -15.08 10.53
C ALA A 70 -6.09 -14.15 9.85
N ALA A 71 -4.81 -14.53 9.86
CA ALA A 71 -3.77 -13.78 9.15
C ALA A 71 -3.97 -13.78 7.63
N ALA A 72 -4.43 -14.89 7.04
CA ALA A 72 -4.67 -14.97 5.59
C ALA A 72 -5.79 -14.05 5.16
N LYS A 73 -6.92 -14.08 5.89
CA LYS A 73 -8.08 -13.23 5.61
C LYS A 73 -7.74 -11.73 5.74
N ARG A 74 -6.99 -11.35 6.78
CA ARG A 74 -6.51 -9.95 6.92
C ARG A 74 -5.51 -9.58 5.83
N GLY A 75 -4.61 -10.50 5.46
CA GLY A 75 -3.63 -10.32 4.39
C GLY A 75 -4.24 -10.05 3.03
N GLU A 76 -5.30 -10.78 2.67
CA GLU A 76 -6.06 -10.54 1.43
C GLU A 76 -6.67 -9.14 1.41
N GLY A 77 -7.36 -8.75 2.49
CA GLY A 77 -7.96 -7.42 2.62
C GLY A 77 -6.94 -6.29 2.53
N LEU A 78 -5.78 -6.45 3.20
CA LEU A 78 -4.69 -5.48 3.14
C LEU A 78 -4.10 -5.36 1.73
N THR A 79 -3.93 -6.49 1.03
CA THR A 79 -3.44 -6.51 -0.35
C THR A 79 -4.33 -5.66 -1.26
N GLY A 80 -5.64 -5.87 -1.23
CA GLY A 80 -6.58 -5.10 -2.05
C GLY A 80 -6.61 -3.59 -1.70
N MET A 81 -6.48 -3.24 -0.42
CA MET A 81 -6.39 -1.84 0.01
C MET A 81 -5.11 -1.16 -0.52
N LEU A 82 -3.99 -1.87 -0.50
CA LEU A 82 -2.72 -1.36 -1.01
C LEU A 82 -2.72 -1.20 -2.54
N GLU A 83 -3.32 -2.14 -3.27
CA GLU A 83 -3.51 -2.05 -4.71
C GLU A 83 -4.36 -0.82 -5.08
N ALA A 84 -5.49 -0.62 -4.40
CA ALA A 84 -6.36 0.53 -4.62
C ALA A 84 -5.65 1.87 -4.34
N MET A 85 -4.87 1.93 -3.25
CA MET A 85 -4.04 3.09 -2.92
C MET A 85 -3.01 3.40 -4.01
N GLY A 86 -2.28 2.39 -4.48
CA GLY A 86 -1.32 2.55 -5.57
C GLY A 86 -1.96 3.13 -6.82
N ALA A 87 -3.11 2.58 -7.23
CA ALA A 87 -3.88 3.07 -8.37
C ALA A 87 -4.38 4.51 -8.18
N GLU A 88 -4.73 4.91 -6.96
CA GLU A 88 -5.11 6.29 -6.65
C GLU A 88 -3.95 7.27 -6.80
N ILE A 89 -2.76 6.92 -6.29
CA ILE A 89 -1.56 7.75 -6.45
C ILE A 89 -1.17 7.84 -7.94
N GLU A 90 -1.20 6.73 -8.68
CA GLU A 90 -0.91 6.74 -10.12
C GLU A 90 -1.90 7.64 -10.89
N ARG A 91 -3.18 7.62 -10.54
CA ARG A 91 -4.19 8.50 -11.15
C ARG A 91 -3.89 9.97 -10.87
N ILE A 92 -3.59 10.31 -9.62
CA ILE A 92 -3.17 11.65 -9.19
C ILE A 92 -1.97 12.07 -10.07
N LEU A 93 -0.91 11.27 -10.10
CA LEU A 93 0.29 11.55 -10.91
C LEU A 93 0.00 11.72 -12.40
N MET A 94 -0.83 10.88 -13.00
CA MET A 94 -1.17 10.98 -14.43
C MET A 94 -1.89 12.27 -14.78
N VAL A 95 -2.80 12.75 -13.91
CA VAL A 95 -3.51 14.01 -14.11
C VAL A 95 -2.53 15.20 -14.13
N PHE A 96 -1.50 15.19 -13.28
CA PHE A 96 -0.50 16.26 -13.21
C PHE A 96 0.62 16.14 -14.25
N LEU A 97 0.99 14.92 -14.65
CA LEU A 97 2.04 14.71 -15.66
C LEU A 97 1.53 14.91 -17.10
N ARG A 98 0.23 14.74 -17.36
CA ARG A 98 -0.39 14.99 -18.67
C ARG A 98 -0.78 16.45 -18.93
N THR A 99 -0.75 17.31 -17.91
CA THR A 99 -1.10 18.74 -18.03
C THR A 99 0.10 19.63 -18.35
N LYS A 100 1.23 19.05 -18.77
CA LYS A 100 2.39 19.76 -19.33
C LYS A 100 2.40 19.75 -20.86
#